data_AF-A0A645DRY2-F1
#
_entry.id   AF-A0A645DRY2-F1
#
_cell.length_a   1.000
_cell.length_b   1.000
_cell.length_c   1.000
_cell.angle_alpha   90.00
_cell.angle_beta   90.00
_cell.angle_gamma   90.00
#
_symmetry.space_group_name_H-M   'P 1'
#
loop_
_entity.id
_entity.type
_entity.pdbx_description
1 polymer ?
#
loop_
_entity_poly.entity_id
_entity_poly.type
_entity_poly.pdbx_seq_one_letter_code
_entity_poly.pdbx_strand_id
1 'polypeptide(L)'
;MRFSVYVNDSLSGDLTENLEKELTELGIDIQGVDVADKCAKLFVSILTETARRTKRKGAPAKTASHKKQELIGVPIATVYVKDGKISINGQMFSLHEKITPPEDIAQEEMPYIKALFAAYAQATGMATVTKNDLPTLNVRYRRNFSDQRENYYNAVRVERSVREIFNDGEVEFGKIKEDTYDGIVDVCWNDFDDGFKRLLAVLNQVSQITLTKSFLTQIKDLINNSEKKGICHMLVNDGRIQWVLEND
;
A
#
# COMPACT_ATOMS: atom_id res chain seq x y z
N MET A 1 17.51 -31.39 12.89
CA MET A 1 16.80 -30.37 13.69
C MET A 1 15.30 -30.62 13.55
N ARG A 2 14.55 -30.82 14.65
CA ARG A 2 13.09 -31.00 14.61
C ARG A 2 12.45 -29.60 14.55
N PHE A 3 11.56 -29.34 13.61
CA PHE A 3 11.01 -28.00 13.35
C PHE A 3 10.34 -27.35 14.58
N SER A 4 9.70 -28.13 15.46
CA SER A 4 9.16 -27.60 16.72
C SER A 4 10.23 -27.07 17.68
N VAL A 5 11.42 -27.67 17.70
CA VAL A 5 12.56 -27.16 18.51
C VAL A 5 13.00 -25.80 18.02
N TYR A 6 13.08 -25.61 16.69
CA TYR A 6 13.43 -24.31 16.11
C TYR A 6 12.42 -23.21 16.48
N VAL A 7 11.13 -23.54 16.49
CA VAL A 7 10.06 -22.60 16.87
C VAL A 7 10.19 -22.21 18.35
N ASN A 8 10.41 -23.19 19.24
CA ASN A 8 10.63 -22.92 20.67
C ASN A 8 11.90 -22.09 20.94
N ASP A 9 12.97 -22.32 20.18
CA ASP A 9 14.23 -21.57 20.35
C ASP A 9 14.12 -20.13 19.77
N SER A 10 13.17 -19.88 18.86
CA SER A 10 13.03 -18.61 18.14
C SER A 10 11.95 -17.68 18.70
N LEU A 11 11.05 -18.18 19.55
CA LEU A 11 9.96 -17.41 20.14
C LEU A 11 10.14 -17.29 21.65
N SER A 12 9.92 -16.09 22.18
CA SER A 12 9.83 -15.89 23.63
C SER A 12 8.52 -16.46 24.19
N GLY A 13 8.44 -16.66 25.51
CA GLY A 13 7.25 -17.19 26.19
C GLY A 13 5.98 -16.41 25.85
N ASP A 14 6.01 -15.08 26.01
CA ASP A 14 4.86 -14.20 25.75
C ASP A 14 4.40 -14.25 24.27
N LEU A 15 5.34 -14.40 23.32
CA LEU A 15 5.00 -14.56 21.89
C LEU A 15 4.37 -15.92 21.61
N THR A 16 4.76 -16.95 22.36
CA THR A 16 4.20 -18.30 22.25
C THR A 16 2.75 -18.34 22.74
N GLU A 17 2.47 -17.66 23.85
CA GLU A 17 1.10 -17.54 24.40
C GLU A 17 0.16 -16.74 23.48
N ASN A 18 0.65 -15.63 22.92
CA ASN A 18 -0.13 -14.85 21.96
C ASN A 18 -0.43 -15.64 20.69
N LEU A 19 0.56 -16.38 20.18
CA LEU A 19 0.40 -17.25 19.02
C LEU A 19 -0.62 -18.36 19.28
N GLU A 20 -0.64 -18.95 20.47
CA GLU A 20 -1.66 -19.95 20.83
C GLU A 20 -3.07 -19.37 20.79
N LYS A 21 -3.23 -18.16 21.33
CA LYS A 21 -4.50 -17.46 21.36
C LYS A 21 -4.99 -17.15 19.95
N GLU A 22 -4.14 -16.59 19.09
CA GLU A 22 -4.49 -16.28 17.70
C GLU A 22 -4.86 -17.53 16.89
N LEU A 23 -4.08 -18.62 17.02
CA LEU A 23 -4.40 -19.88 16.35
C LEU A 23 -5.77 -20.43 16.76
N THR A 24 -6.11 -20.28 18.04
CA THR A 24 -7.41 -20.69 18.59
C THR A 24 -8.55 -19.81 18.08
N GLU A 25 -8.36 -18.49 18.05
CA GLU A 25 -9.34 -17.53 17.50
C GLU A 25 -9.61 -17.76 16.01
N LEU A 26 -8.60 -18.21 15.26
CA LEU A 26 -8.73 -18.60 13.85
C LEU A 26 -9.36 -20.00 13.65
N GLY A 27 -9.74 -20.69 14.73
CA GLY A 27 -10.37 -22.01 14.69
C GLY A 27 -9.43 -23.15 14.26
N ILE A 28 -8.11 -22.96 14.41
CA ILE A 28 -7.11 -23.94 14.02
C ILE A 28 -6.87 -24.91 15.18
N ASP A 29 -7.70 -25.95 15.25
CA ASP A 29 -7.57 -27.02 16.26
C ASP A 29 -6.76 -28.20 15.69
N ILE A 30 -5.46 -28.24 16.03
CA ILE A 30 -4.53 -29.29 15.61
C ILE A 30 -3.98 -29.98 16.86
N GLN A 31 -4.03 -31.31 16.89
CA GLN A 31 -3.54 -32.08 18.03
C GLN A 31 -2.03 -31.91 18.23
N GLY A 32 -1.59 -31.38 19.37
CA GLY A 32 -0.19 -31.14 19.72
C GLY A 32 -0.01 -30.95 21.23
N VAL A 33 1.21 -31.17 21.73
CA VAL A 33 1.52 -31.05 23.18
C VAL A 33 1.74 -29.58 23.57
N ASP A 34 2.39 -28.81 22.69
CA ASP A 34 2.64 -27.37 22.83
C ASP A 34 2.42 -26.62 21.50
N VAL A 35 2.53 -25.30 21.53
CA VAL A 35 2.31 -24.42 20.36
C VAL A 35 3.27 -24.74 19.22
N ALA A 36 4.54 -25.02 19.52
CA ALA A 36 5.53 -25.35 18.51
C ALA A 36 5.23 -26.68 17.80
N ASP A 37 4.75 -27.68 18.53
CA ASP A 37 4.27 -28.94 17.96
C ASP A 37 3.01 -28.74 17.11
N LYS A 38 2.09 -27.86 17.54
CA LYS A 38 0.91 -27.49 16.74
C LYS A 38 1.34 -26.82 15.43
N CYS A 39 2.27 -25.86 15.47
CA CYS A 39 2.82 -25.20 14.29
C CYS A 39 3.55 -26.19 13.36
N ALA A 40 4.34 -27.10 13.91
CA ALA A 40 5.04 -28.12 13.13
C ALA A 40 4.06 -29.03 12.37
N LYS A 41 3.00 -29.46 13.05
CA LYS A 41 1.97 -30.30 12.44
C LYS A 41 1.14 -29.55 11.41
N LEU A 42 0.80 -28.28 11.66
CA LEU A 42 0.15 -27.42 10.68
C LEU A 42 1.00 -27.30 9.41
N PHE A 43 2.29 -27.01 9.55
CA PHE A 43 3.21 -26.87 8.43
C PHE A 43 3.34 -28.17 7.63
N VAL A 44 3.48 -29.31 8.31
CA VAL A 44 3.50 -30.63 7.66
C VAL A 44 2.17 -30.94 6.96
N SER A 45 1.03 -30.56 7.55
CA SER A 45 -0.30 -30.74 6.94
C SER A 45 -0.42 -29.95 5.64
N ILE A 46 -0.02 -28.67 5.65
CA ILE A 46 -0.01 -27.80 4.46
C ILE A 46 0.89 -28.40 3.37
N LEU A 47 2.12 -28.80 3.72
CA LEU A 47 3.05 -29.42 2.77
C LEU A 47 2.51 -30.74 2.22
N THR A 48 1.88 -31.56 3.06
CA THR A 48 1.31 -32.85 2.65
C THR A 48 0.12 -32.65 1.72
N GLU A 49 -0.77 -31.72 2.02
CA GLU A 49 -1.91 -31.38 1.16
C GLU A 49 -1.42 -30.83 -0.18
N THR A 50 -0.39 -29.97 -0.16
CA THR A 50 0.27 -29.44 -1.37
C THR A 50 0.90 -30.55 -2.21
N ALA A 51 1.56 -31.53 -1.56
CA ALA A 51 2.15 -32.69 -2.21
C ALA A 51 1.09 -33.70 -2.71
N ARG A 52 -0.10 -33.78 -2.09
CA ARG A 52 -1.21 -34.63 -2.53
C ARG A 52 -1.93 -34.04 -3.73
N ARG A 53 -2.10 -32.71 -3.77
CA ARG A 53 -2.67 -31.98 -4.92
C ARG A 53 -1.84 -32.16 -6.19
N THR A 54 -0.53 -32.30 -6.07
CA THR A 54 0.37 -32.56 -7.21
C THR A 54 0.37 -34.01 -7.71
N LYS A 55 -0.11 -34.99 -6.92
CA LYS A 55 -0.18 -36.41 -7.31
C LYS A 55 -1.49 -36.83 -8.01
N ARG A 56 -2.60 -36.11 -7.83
CA ARG A 56 -3.86 -36.42 -8.53
C ARG A 56 -3.91 -35.75 -9.91
N LYS A 57 -3.26 -36.35 -10.91
CA LYS A 57 -3.52 -36.06 -12.33
C LYS A 57 -4.87 -36.66 -12.72
N GLY A 58 -5.80 -35.82 -13.16
CA GLY A 58 -7.06 -36.30 -13.75
C GLY A 58 -8.19 -35.31 -14.01
N ALA A 59 -8.00 -33.97 -13.91
CA ALA A 59 -8.86 -32.94 -14.53
C ALA A 59 -8.24 -31.55 -14.30
N PRO A 60 -8.33 -30.59 -15.24
CA PRO A 60 -7.60 -29.33 -15.15
C PRO A 60 -8.31 -28.36 -14.20
N ALA A 61 -7.92 -28.39 -12.91
CA ALA A 61 -8.21 -27.31 -11.98
C ALA A 61 -7.16 -26.21 -12.16
N LYS A 62 -7.62 -25.00 -12.53
CA LYS A 62 -6.81 -23.80 -12.75
C LYS A 62 -5.99 -23.46 -11.50
N THR A 63 -4.73 -23.87 -11.48
CA THR A 63 -3.72 -23.35 -10.58
C THR A 63 -3.26 -22.02 -11.18
N ALA A 64 -3.60 -20.90 -10.55
CA ALA A 64 -2.97 -19.63 -10.87
C ALA A 64 -1.47 -19.79 -10.62
N SER A 65 -0.69 -19.79 -11.69
CA SER A 65 0.76 -19.79 -11.64
C SER A 65 1.21 -18.52 -10.92
N HIS A 66 1.75 -18.62 -9.70
CA HIS A 66 2.48 -17.52 -9.04
C HIS A 66 3.86 -17.31 -9.69
N LYS A 67 3.90 -17.25 -11.02
CA LYS A 67 5.05 -16.74 -11.73
C LYS A 67 4.73 -15.26 -11.93
N LYS A 68 5.47 -14.40 -11.23
CA LYS A 68 5.46 -12.96 -11.46
C LYS A 68 5.67 -12.71 -12.97
N GLN A 69 4.90 -11.78 -13.51
CA GLN A 69 4.79 -11.62 -14.96
C GLN A 69 5.82 -10.63 -15.50
N GLU A 70 6.35 -10.95 -16.68
CA GLU A 70 7.05 -10.02 -17.56
C GLU A 70 6.12 -9.66 -18.72
N LEU A 71 5.99 -8.38 -19.05
CA LEU A 71 5.17 -7.91 -20.16
C LEU A 71 5.93 -7.93 -21.49
N ILE A 72 6.51 -9.08 -21.87
CA ILE A 72 7.22 -9.19 -23.15
C ILE A 72 6.19 -9.45 -24.26
N GLY A 73 6.04 -8.51 -25.19
CA GLY A 73 5.26 -8.68 -26.42
C GLY A 73 3.74 -8.54 -26.28
N VAL A 74 3.22 -8.09 -25.14
CA VAL A 74 1.79 -7.83 -24.93
C VAL A 74 1.44 -6.42 -25.40
N PRO A 75 0.50 -6.24 -26.34
CA PRO A 75 0.00 -4.91 -26.66
C PRO A 75 -0.65 -4.30 -25.42
N ILE A 76 -0.03 -3.24 -24.91
CA ILE A 76 -0.43 -2.50 -23.71
C ILE A 76 -1.92 -2.12 -23.72
N ALA A 77 -2.47 -1.81 -24.90
CA ALA A 77 -3.90 -1.50 -25.11
C ALA A 77 -4.88 -2.62 -24.69
N THR A 78 -4.38 -3.81 -24.33
CA THR A 78 -5.21 -4.95 -23.86
C THR A 78 -5.20 -5.15 -22.34
N VAL A 79 -4.45 -4.33 -21.59
CA VAL A 79 -4.29 -4.46 -20.13
C VAL A 79 -5.11 -3.40 -19.40
N TYR A 80 -6.12 -3.85 -18.64
CA TYR A 80 -7.02 -2.99 -17.89
C TYR A 80 -7.41 -3.60 -16.54
N VAL A 81 -7.78 -2.75 -15.58
CA VAL A 81 -8.40 -3.17 -14.32
C VAL A 81 -9.90 -3.30 -14.50
N LYS A 82 -10.47 -4.45 -14.14
CA LYS A 82 -11.92 -4.66 -14.05
C LYS A 82 -12.26 -5.53 -12.85
N ASP A 83 -13.24 -5.11 -12.05
CA ASP A 83 -13.69 -5.80 -10.84
C ASP A 83 -12.52 -6.13 -9.89
N GLY A 84 -11.58 -5.17 -9.75
CA GLY A 84 -10.38 -5.33 -8.92
C GLY A 84 -9.33 -6.29 -9.49
N LYS A 85 -9.42 -6.67 -10.76
CA LYS A 85 -8.47 -7.59 -11.41
C LYS A 85 -7.80 -6.97 -12.62
N ILE A 86 -6.48 -7.15 -12.76
CA ILE A 86 -5.74 -6.84 -13.98
C ILE A 86 -5.89 -8.00 -14.96
N SER A 87 -6.34 -7.73 -16.18
CA SER A 87 -6.35 -8.71 -17.27
C SER A 87 -5.09 -8.59 -18.12
N ILE A 88 -4.25 -9.62 -18.17
CA ILE A 88 -3.02 -9.69 -18.98
C ILE A 88 -3.07 -10.99 -19.80
N ASN A 89 -3.07 -10.91 -21.13
CA ASN A 89 -3.11 -12.10 -22.01
C ASN A 89 -4.20 -13.13 -21.67
N GLY A 90 -5.37 -12.69 -21.19
CA GLY A 90 -6.46 -13.57 -20.76
C GLY A 90 -6.29 -14.21 -19.38
N GLN A 91 -5.20 -13.91 -18.66
CA GLN A 91 -5.02 -14.21 -17.24
C GLN A 91 -5.53 -13.04 -16.40
N MET A 92 -6.15 -13.36 -15.25
CA MET A 92 -6.64 -12.36 -14.30
C MET A 92 -5.81 -12.37 -13.02
N PHE A 93 -5.33 -11.21 -12.62
CA PHE A 93 -4.57 -11.01 -11.38
C PHE A 93 -5.35 -10.08 -10.46
N SER A 94 -5.69 -10.55 -9.25
CA SER A 94 -6.40 -9.71 -8.29
C SER A 94 -5.47 -8.63 -7.73
N LEU A 95 -5.93 -7.39 -7.78
CA LEU A 95 -5.40 -6.32 -6.92
C LEU A 95 -5.80 -6.61 -5.48
N HIS A 96 -5.03 -6.04 -4.55
CA HIS A 96 -5.45 -5.98 -3.17
C HIS A 96 -6.78 -5.26 -3.02
N GLU A 97 -7.55 -5.69 -2.03
CA GLU A 97 -8.78 -5.04 -1.62
C GLU A 97 -8.50 -3.58 -1.21
N LYS A 98 -9.53 -2.74 -1.34
CA LYS A 98 -9.43 -1.35 -0.89
C LYS A 98 -9.11 -1.35 0.61
N ILE A 99 -8.07 -0.60 0.98
CA ILE A 99 -7.67 -0.45 2.37
C ILE A 99 -8.41 0.77 2.90
N THR A 100 -9.37 0.56 3.79
CA THR A 100 -9.99 1.65 4.53
C THR A 100 -8.96 2.21 5.51
N PRO A 101 -8.71 3.53 5.53
CA PRO A 101 -7.81 4.12 6.52
C PRO A 101 -8.24 3.74 7.94
N PRO A 102 -7.32 3.29 8.82
CA PRO A 102 -7.65 2.94 10.18
C PRO A 102 -8.18 4.17 10.95
N GLU A 103 -8.97 3.95 11.99
CA GLU A 103 -9.50 5.06 12.79
C GLU A 103 -8.36 5.88 13.41
N ASP A 104 -7.36 5.19 13.96
CA ASP A 104 -6.12 5.81 14.42
C ASP A 104 -5.09 5.99 13.29
N ILE A 105 -4.22 6.98 13.48
CA ILE A 105 -3.16 7.28 12.53
C ILE A 105 -2.08 6.22 12.71
N ALA A 106 -1.87 5.39 11.69
CA ALA A 106 -0.84 4.35 11.70
C ALA A 106 0.58 4.97 11.61
N GLN A 107 1.58 4.23 12.06
CA GLN A 107 2.96 4.72 12.13
C GLN A 107 3.51 5.09 10.74
N GLU A 108 3.15 4.32 9.71
CA GLU A 108 3.50 4.57 8.31
C GLU A 108 2.86 5.83 7.73
N GLU A 109 1.79 6.35 8.33
CA GLU A 109 1.14 7.60 7.91
C GLU A 109 1.78 8.84 8.53
N MET A 110 2.49 8.67 9.65
CA MET A 110 2.96 9.77 10.48
C MET A 110 3.73 10.86 9.72
N PRO A 111 4.63 10.58 8.78
CA PRO A 111 5.40 11.65 8.12
C PRO A 111 4.49 12.59 7.32
N TYR A 112 3.67 12.08 6.40
CA TYR A 112 2.76 12.94 5.65
C TYR A 112 1.65 13.56 6.50
N ILE A 113 1.17 12.87 7.54
CA ILE A 113 0.16 13.43 8.44
C ILE A 113 0.71 14.62 9.22
N LYS A 114 1.97 14.55 9.67
CA LYS A 114 2.65 15.70 10.28
C LYS A 114 2.78 16.86 9.30
N ALA A 115 3.13 16.60 8.04
CA ALA A 115 3.19 17.62 7.01
C ALA A 115 1.81 18.26 6.73
N LEU A 116 0.74 17.46 6.68
CA LEU A 116 -0.63 17.97 6.55
C LEU A 116 -1.01 18.88 7.73
N PHE A 117 -0.73 18.45 8.95
CA PHE A 117 -1.04 19.26 10.14
C PHE A 117 -0.20 20.53 10.22
N ALA A 118 1.07 20.50 9.79
CA ALA A 118 1.89 21.71 9.67
C ALA A 118 1.26 22.70 8.67
N ALA A 119 0.84 22.21 7.49
CA ALA A 119 0.15 23.03 6.50
C ALA A 119 -1.16 23.63 7.04
N TYR A 120 -1.91 22.87 7.84
CA TYR A 120 -3.13 23.38 8.47
C TYR A 120 -2.83 24.44 9.52
N ALA A 121 -1.83 24.21 10.36
CA ALA A 121 -1.39 25.14 11.40
C ALA A 121 -0.99 26.50 10.82
N GLN A 122 -0.17 26.50 9.76
CA GLN A 122 0.24 27.73 9.06
C GLN A 122 -0.98 28.46 8.47
N ALA A 123 -1.88 27.73 7.80
CA ALA A 123 -3.08 28.31 7.17
C ALA A 123 -4.13 28.84 8.17
N THR A 124 -4.11 28.38 9.43
CA THR A 124 -5.02 28.84 10.49
C THR A 124 -4.35 29.79 11.47
N GLY A 125 -3.03 30.01 11.37
CA GLY A 125 -2.26 30.78 12.35
C GLY A 125 -2.14 30.10 13.72
N MET A 126 -2.40 28.80 13.81
CA MET A 126 -2.23 28.02 15.04
C MET A 126 -0.76 27.61 15.20
N ALA A 127 -0.26 27.58 16.44
CA ALA A 127 1.10 27.12 16.71
C ALA A 127 1.31 25.65 16.31
N THR A 128 0.30 24.81 16.56
CA THR A 128 0.30 23.38 16.22
C THR A 128 -1.13 22.91 15.93
N VAL A 129 -1.26 21.92 15.06
CA VAL A 129 -2.52 21.20 14.82
C VAL A 129 -2.27 19.70 15.05
N THR A 130 -3.24 19.03 15.65
CA THR A 130 -3.23 17.59 15.91
C THR A 130 -4.56 16.96 15.49
N LYS A 131 -4.66 15.62 15.56
CA LYS A 131 -5.92 14.88 15.30
C LYS A 131 -7.06 15.39 16.19
N ASN A 132 -6.77 15.76 17.44
CA ASN A 132 -7.78 16.22 18.41
C ASN A 132 -8.33 17.62 18.08
N ASP A 133 -7.60 18.41 17.28
CA ASP A 133 -8.04 19.74 16.87
C ASP A 133 -8.96 19.69 15.64
N LEU A 134 -8.93 18.61 14.84
CA LEU A 134 -9.74 18.49 13.62
C LEU A 134 -11.23 18.86 13.82
N PRO A 135 -11.91 18.46 14.92
CA PRO A 135 -13.31 18.85 15.16
C PRO A 135 -13.53 20.37 15.32
N THR A 136 -12.51 21.14 15.74
CA THR A 136 -12.61 22.59 15.92
C THR A 136 -12.28 23.37 14.64
N LEU A 137 -11.55 22.74 13.70
CA LEU A 137 -11.18 23.36 12.44
C LEU A 137 -12.36 23.50 11.48
N ASN A 138 -12.21 24.44 10.53
CA ASN A 138 -13.14 24.59 9.42
C ASN A 138 -13.31 23.25 8.66
N VAL A 139 -14.55 22.96 8.23
CA VAL A 139 -14.93 21.71 7.55
C VAL A 139 -14.02 21.33 6.38
N ARG A 140 -13.43 22.31 5.68
CA ARG A 140 -12.49 22.06 4.58
C ARG A 140 -11.27 21.24 4.99
N TYR A 141 -10.74 21.45 6.20
CA TYR A 141 -9.56 20.75 6.69
C TYR A 141 -9.89 19.32 7.11
N ARG A 142 -11.05 19.11 7.76
CA ARG A 142 -11.55 17.77 8.10
C ARG A 142 -11.77 16.92 6.85
N ARG A 143 -12.43 17.50 5.85
CA ARG A 143 -12.62 16.85 4.55
C ARG A 143 -11.27 16.55 3.89
N ASN A 144 -10.38 17.55 3.80
CA ASN A 144 -9.08 17.36 3.17
C ASN A 144 -8.26 16.25 3.85
N PHE A 145 -8.25 16.20 5.19
CA PHE A 145 -7.60 15.15 5.98
C PHE A 145 -8.15 13.76 5.63
N SER A 146 -9.47 13.59 5.64
CA SER A 146 -10.11 12.32 5.27
C SER A 146 -9.75 11.91 3.84
N ASP A 147 -9.91 12.83 2.87
CA ASP A 147 -9.62 12.59 1.47
C ASP A 147 -8.13 12.20 1.26
N GLN A 148 -7.21 12.82 2.01
CA GLN A 148 -5.77 12.53 1.87
C GLN A 148 -5.37 11.18 2.43
N ARG A 149 -5.98 10.75 3.54
CA ARG A 149 -5.78 9.39 4.05
C ARG A 149 -6.28 8.35 3.06
N GLU A 150 -7.46 8.55 2.47
CA GLU A 150 -7.98 7.65 1.44
C GLU A 150 -7.04 7.59 0.22
N ASN A 151 -6.57 8.75 -0.27
CA ASN A 151 -5.63 8.82 -1.39
C ASN A 151 -4.33 8.04 -1.10
N TYR A 152 -3.75 8.22 0.09
CA TYR A 152 -2.53 7.51 0.50
C TYR A 152 -2.73 5.98 0.47
N TYR A 153 -3.79 5.47 1.10
CA TYR A 153 -4.04 4.03 1.13
C TYR A 153 -4.40 3.45 -0.25
N ASN A 154 -5.05 4.22 -1.13
CA ASN A 154 -5.27 3.82 -2.52
C ASN A 154 -3.94 3.65 -3.28
N ALA A 155 -2.97 4.55 -3.08
CA ALA A 155 -1.63 4.40 -3.67
C ALA A 155 -0.87 3.21 -3.07
N VAL A 156 -0.90 3.01 -1.75
CA VAL A 156 -0.26 1.88 -1.06
C VAL A 156 -0.80 0.54 -1.58
N ARG A 157 -2.12 0.47 -1.80
CA ARG A 157 -2.77 -0.72 -2.38
C ARG A 157 -2.24 -1.05 -3.76
N VAL A 158 -2.06 -0.03 -4.62
CA VAL A 158 -1.51 -0.24 -5.97
C VAL A 158 -0.06 -0.67 -5.90
N GLU A 159 0.78 0.00 -5.11
CA GLU A 159 2.19 -0.35 -4.90
C GLU A 159 2.35 -1.81 -4.47
N ARG A 160 1.60 -2.25 -3.46
CA ARG A 160 1.60 -3.65 -2.97
C ARG A 160 1.18 -4.62 -4.08
N SER A 161 0.11 -4.29 -4.80
CA SER A 161 -0.42 -5.15 -5.85
C SER A 161 0.57 -5.33 -7.02
N VAL A 162 1.17 -4.25 -7.50
CA VAL A 162 2.09 -4.33 -8.65
C VAL A 162 3.38 -5.06 -8.29
N ARG A 163 3.90 -4.87 -7.07
CA ARG A 163 5.08 -5.59 -6.56
C ARG A 163 4.87 -7.10 -6.51
N GLU A 164 3.64 -7.55 -6.25
CA GLU A 164 3.28 -8.97 -6.21
C GLU A 164 2.98 -9.56 -7.58
N ILE A 165 2.37 -8.78 -8.48
CA ILE A 165 1.95 -9.24 -9.81
C ILE A 165 3.14 -9.28 -10.80
N PHE A 166 4.00 -8.27 -10.77
CA PHE A 166 5.07 -8.07 -11.77
C PHE A 166 6.45 -8.30 -11.17
N ASN A 167 7.37 -8.85 -11.97
CA ASN A 167 8.78 -9.05 -11.57
C ASN A 167 9.42 -7.72 -11.16
N ASP A 168 9.30 -6.72 -12.02
CA ASP A 168 9.88 -5.39 -11.84
C ASP A 168 8.91 -4.41 -11.18
N GLY A 169 7.84 -4.89 -10.53
CA GLY A 169 6.75 -4.06 -10.03
C GLY A 169 7.20 -2.94 -9.07
N GLU A 170 8.19 -3.22 -8.22
CA GLU A 170 8.78 -2.23 -7.30
C GLU A 170 9.58 -1.16 -8.06
N VAL A 171 10.44 -1.57 -9.00
CA VAL A 171 11.22 -0.65 -9.84
C VAL A 171 10.31 0.23 -10.68
N GLU A 172 9.25 -0.36 -11.24
CA GLU A 172 8.28 0.34 -12.07
C GLU A 172 7.41 1.31 -11.28
N PHE A 173 7.00 0.94 -10.07
CA PHE A 173 6.32 1.89 -9.17
C PHE A 173 7.26 3.03 -8.75
N GLY A 174 8.55 2.74 -8.52
CA GLY A 174 9.58 3.76 -8.31
C GLY A 174 9.69 4.77 -9.46
N LYS A 175 9.62 4.30 -10.73
CA LYS A 175 9.57 5.17 -11.91
C LYS A 175 8.35 6.10 -11.92
N ILE A 176 7.20 5.64 -11.41
CA ILE A 176 5.99 6.46 -11.27
C ILE A 176 6.19 7.55 -10.22
N LYS A 177 6.80 7.23 -9.07
CA LYS A 177 7.15 8.21 -8.03
C LYS A 177 8.09 9.28 -8.59
N GLU A 178 9.09 8.87 -9.38
CA GLU A 178 10.03 9.79 -10.03
C GLU A 178 9.34 10.71 -11.05
N ASP A 179 8.48 10.16 -11.91
CA ASP A 179 7.73 10.94 -12.89
C ASP A 179 6.75 11.93 -12.23
N THR A 180 6.16 11.49 -11.11
CA THR A 180 5.30 12.34 -10.29
C THR A 180 6.09 13.50 -9.71
N TYR A 181 7.28 13.24 -9.13
CA TYR A 181 8.16 14.27 -8.60
C TYR A 181 8.53 15.30 -9.67
N ASP A 182 9.03 14.86 -10.83
CA ASP A 182 9.41 15.75 -11.92
C ASP A 182 8.24 16.62 -12.40
N GLY A 183 7.01 16.08 -12.40
CA GLY A 183 5.82 16.81 -12.83
C GLY A 183 5.28 17.83 -11.81
N ILE A 184 5.75 17.81 -10.56
CA ILE A 184 5.26 18.67 -9.48
C ILE A 184 6.34 19.50 -8.79
N VAL A 185 7.62 19.20 -8.98
CA VAL A 185 8.73 19.79 -8.21
C VAL A 185 8.74 21.33 -8.26
N ASP A 186 8.48 21.92 -9.42
CA ASP A 186 8.41 23.38 -9.56
C ASP A 186 7.25 23.98 -8.74
N VAL A 187 6.12 23.28 -8.64
CA VAL A 187 4.98 23.70 -7.81
C VAL A 187 5.29 23.51 -6.33
N CYS A 188 6.04 22.48 -5.96
CA CYS A 188 6.46 22.27 -4.57
C CYS A 188 7.36 23.40 -4.06
N TRP A 189 8.18 24.00 -4.92
CA TRP A 189 9.10 25.06 -4.54
C TRP A 189 8.65 26.47 -4.94
N ASN A 190 7.40 26.62 -5.38
CA ASN A 190 6.83 27.93 -5.69
C ASN A 190 6.37 28.67 -4.42
N ASP A 191 6.18 29.98 -4.57
CA ASP A 191 5.71 30.86 -3.51
C ASP A 191 4.19 30.69 -3.31
N PHE A 192 3.79 30.51 -2.05
CA PHE A 192 2.38 30.47 -1.64
C PHE A 192 2.22 31.15 -0.29
N ASP A 193 1.06 31.76 -0.06
CA ASP A 193 0.78 32.44 1.22
C ASP A 193 0.80 31.49 2.44
N ASP A 194 0.54 30.20 2.22
CA ASP A 194 0.57 29.17 3.25
C ASP A 194 0.75 27.77 2.64
N GLY A 195 1.21 26.83 3.46
CA GLY A 195 1.48 25.46 3.06
C GLY A 195 0.23 24.66 2.71
N PHE A 196 -0.97 25.07 3.17
CA PHE A 196 -2.21 24.44 2.74
C PHE A 196 -2.56 24.83 1.30
N LYS A 197 -2.31 26.07 0.87
CA LYS A 197 -2.42 26.48 -0.53
C LYS A 197 -1.41 25.75 -1.40
N ARG A 198 -0.16 25.61 -0.95
CA ARG A 198 0.86 24.78 -1.64
C ARG A 198 0.40 23.33 -1.78
N LEU A 199 -0.15 22.73 -0.73
CA LEU A 199 -0.74 21.38 -0.76
C LEU A 199 -1.80 21.26 -1.83
N LEU A 200 -2.78 22.16 -1.83
CA LEU A 200 -3.85 22.12 -2.81
C LEU A 200 -3.33 22.31 -4.24
N ALA A 201 -2.34 23.17 -4.44
CA ALA A 201 -1.72 23.40 -5.74
C ALA A 201 -0.97 22.14 -6.24
N VAL A 202 -0.16 21.50 -5.40
CA VAL A 202 0.54 20.25 -5.72
C VAL A 202 -0.45 19.13 -6.06
N LEU A 203 -1.50 18.95 -5.24
CA LEU A 203 -2.52 17.92 -5.48
C LEU A 203 -3.37 18.21 -6.72
N ASN A 204 -3.52 19.47 -7.11
CA ASN A 204 -4.16 19.86 -8.36
C ASN A 204 -3.24 19.53 -9.55
N GLN A 205 -2.00 19.99 -9.51
CA GLN A 205 -0.99 19.74 -10.55
C GLN A 205 -0.85 18.24 -10.84
N VAL A 206 -0.69 17.41 -9.80
CA VAL A 206 -0.53 15.96 -9.99
C VAL A 206 -1.75 15.31 -10.65
N SER A 207 -2.94 15.89 -10.48
CA SER A 207 -4.16 15.37 -11.12
C SER A 207 -4.20 15.67 -12.63
N GLN A 208 -3.46 16.68 -13.10
CA GLN A 208 -3.44 17.13 -14.49
C GLN A 208 -2.29 16.53 -15.30
N ILE A 209 -1.17 16.18 -14.66
CA ILE A 209 -0.01 15.63 -15.37
C ILE A 209 -0.28 14.23 -15.92
N THR A 210 0.33 13.92 -17.07
CA THR A 210 0.34 12.58 -17.65
C THR A 210 1.63 11.88 -17.25
N LEU A 211 1.51 10.70 -16.64
CA LEU A 211 2.67 9.89 -16.22
C LEU A 211 2.99 8.88 -17.32
N THR A 212 4.25 8.81 -17.74
CA THR A 212 4.71 8.06 -18.92
C THR A 212 5.97 7.23 -18.70
N LYS A 213 6.73 7.45 -17.61
CA LYS A 213 8.01 6.74 -17.37
C LYS A 213 7.90 5.24 -17.07
N SER A 214 6.72 4.75 -16.69
CA SER A 214 6.49 3.35 -16.34
C SER A 214 5.42 2.72 -17.21
N PHE A 215 5.56 1.44 -17.54
CA PHE A 215 4.50 0.73 -18.26
C PHE A 215 3.21 0.62 -17.42
N LEU A 216 3.31 0.68 -16.09
CA LEU A 216 2.16 0.58 -15.19
C LEU A 216 1.17 1.71 -15.42
N THR A 217 1.62 2.89 -15.89
CA THR A 217 0.74 4.03 -16.20
C THR A 217 -0.14 3.78 -17.42
N GLN A 218 0.22 2.79 -18.23
CA GLN A 218 -0.55 2.39 -19.40
C GLN A 218 -1.60 1.32 -19.08
N ILE A 219 -1.57 0.72 -17.89
CA ILE A 219 -2.62 -0.19 -17.44
C ILE A 219 -3.84 0.66 -17.08
N LYS A 220 -4.87 0.56 -17.91
CA LYS A 220 -6.09 1.36 -17.74
C LYS A 220 -6.71 1.13 -16.36
N ASP A 221 -7.13 2.21 -15.72
CA ASP A 221 -7.79 2.26 -14.40
C ASP A 221 -6.92 1.78 -13.21
N LEU A 222 -5.61 1.52 -13.41
CA LEU A 222 -4.70 1.16 -12.32
C LEU A 222 -4.28 2.36 -11.47
N ILE A 223 -3.97 3.49 -12.13
CA ILE A 223 -3.51 4.72 -11.47
C ILE A 223 -4.44 5.85 -11.89
N ASN A 224 -5.34 6.25 -10.99
CA ASN A 224 -6.25 7.35 -11.20
C ASN A 224 -5.85 8.54 -10.33
N ASN A 225 -6.66 9.60 -10.33
CA ASN A 225 -6.34 10.83 -9.61
C ASN A 225 -6.18 10.62 -8.09
N SER A 226 -6.86 9.63 -7.50
CA SER A 226 -6.69 9.32 -6.08
C SER A 226 -5.31 8.73 -5.80
N GLU A 227 -4.88 7.76 -6.60
CA GLU A 227 -3.54 7.15 -6.50
C GLU A 227 -2.44 8.19 -6.77
N LYS A 228 -2.61 9.06 -7.78
CA LYS A 228 -1.66 10.15 -8.06
C LYS A 228 -1.47 11.08 -6.86
N LYS A 229 -2.56 11.46 -6.19
CA LYS A 229 -2.51 12.26 -4.95
C LYS A 229 -1.86 11.49 -3.80
N GLY A 230 -2.14 10.19 -3.69
CA GLY A 230 -1.51 9.31 -2.71
C GLY A 230 0.00 9.18 -2.91
N ILE A 231 0.47 9.17 -4.15
CA ILE A 231 1.90 9.13 -4.48
C ILE A 231 2.59 10.41 -4.00
N CYS A 232 1.95 11.60 -4.06
CA CYS A 232 2.49 12.79 -3.42
C CYS A 232 2.73 12.57 -1.92
N HIS A 233 1.82 11.88 -1.23
CA HIS A 233 1.99 11.57 0.19
C HIS A 233 3.14 10.60 0.45
N MET A 234 3.33 9.61 -0.43
CA MET A 234 4.52 8.74 -0.40
C MET A 234 5.82 9.53 -0.59
N LEU A 235 5.82 10.54 -1.47
CA LEU A 235 6.98 11.41 -1.64
C LEU A 235 7.26 12.29 -0.41
N VAL A 236 6.25 12.66 0.40
CA VAL A 236 6.48 13.25 1.74
C VAL A 236 7.23 12.27 2.62
N ASN A 237 6.74 11.03 2.66
CA ASN A 237 7.27 9.99 3.53
C ASN A 237 8.72 9.67 3.18
N ASP A 238 9.07 9.73 1.90
CA ASP A 238 10.45 9.61 1.41
C ASP A 238 11.32 10.85 1.68
N GLY A 239 10.75 11.95 2.19
CA GLY A 239 11.45 13.22 2.41
C GLY A 239 11.79 13.99 1.13
N ARG A 240 11.15 13.66 0.00
CA ARG A 240 11.47 14.28 -1.31
C ARG A 240 10.79 15.63 -1.53
N ILE A 241 9.64 15.84 -0.89
CA ILE A 241 8.88 17.09 -0.97
C ILE A 241 8.31 17.43 0.40
N GLN A 242 7.97 18.70 0.58
CA GLN A 242 7.36 19.25 1.78
C GLN A 242 6.40 20.38 1.41
N TRP A 243 5.48 20.72 2.32
CA TRP A 243 4.38 21.65 2.09
C TRP A 243 4.54 22.96 2.84
N VAL A 244 5.31 22.93 3.93
CA VAL A 244 5.69 24.09 4.71
C VAL A 244 7.22 24.14 4.63
N LEU A 245 7.77 25.27 4.22
CA LEU A 245 9.22 25.48 4.17
C LEU A 245 9.62 26.25 5.43
N GLU A 246 10.85 26.03 5.93
CA GLU A 246 11.35 26.72 7.14
C GLU A 246 11.41 28.25 7.01
N ASN A 247 11.33 28.77 5.79
CA ASN A 247 11.41 30.20 5.48
C ASN A 247 10.04 30.84 5.13
N ASP A 248 8.94 30.09 5.27
CA ASP A 248 7.57 30.58 5.05
C ASP A 248 6.82 30.95 6.35
#